data_AF-A0AAN9IWU3-F1
#
_entry.id   AF-A0AAN9IWU3-F1
#
_cell.length_a   1.000
_cell.length_b   1.000
_cell.length_c   1.000
_cell.angle_alpha   90.00
_cell.angle_beta   90.00
_cell.angle_gamma   90.00
#
_symmetry.space_group_name_H-M   'P 1'
#
loop_
_entity.id
_entity.type
_entity.pdbx_description
1 polymer ?
#
loop_
_entity_poly.entity_id
_entity_poly.type
_entity_poly.pdbx_seq_one_letter_code
_entity_poly.pdbx_strand_id
1 'polypeptide(L)'
;MIPSGIMNPPRVKLPLPIIITTICVLLFIAILYAERLSFLSSSSILRYKTCPRKHNKLKSRDSLQRNQWESFVCLVQGIIPEKQKSMKRGRVYLVFKAKEYNATIEFYWAPFLVESNTDIHIIGDPKKRIIKVDEITERAKNWTGVDILVFNTYVWWMSGLRIKALWGSFANGEEGYEELDTPVAYKLGLRTWANWIGATRMVSSVSMRQSP
;
A
#
# COMPACT_ATOMS: atom_id res chain seq x y z
N MET A 1 -47.02 -22.22 -71.45
CA MET A 1 -46.79 -22.80 -70.10
C MET A 1 -45.33 -22.56 -69.74
N ILE A 2 -45.07 -21.66 -68.79
CA ILE A 2 -43.74 -21.42 -68.19
C ILE A 2 -43.93 -21.67 -66.70
N PRO A 3 -43.24 -22.63 -66.06
CA PRO A 3 -43.36 -22.82 -64.62
C PRO A 3 -42.41 -21.87 -63.89
N SER A 4 -42.98 -20.97 -63.09
CA SER A 4 -42.29 -20.10 -62.15
C SER A 4 -41.75 -20.92 -60.97
N GLY A 5 -40.53 -21.45 -61.10
CA GLY A 5 -39.84 -22.16 -60.02
C GLY A 5 -39.27 -21.18 -59.00
N ILE A 6 -39.82 -21.16 -57.78
CA ILE A 6 -39.26 -20.45 -56.63
C ILE A 6 -37.95 -21.14 -56.23
N MET A 7 -36.82 -20.47 -56.47
CA MET A 7 -35.49 -20.93 -56.07
C MET A 7 -35.28 -20.62 -54.58
N ASN A 8 -35.41 -21.62 -53.72
CA ASN A 8 -35.08 -21.46 -52.29
C ASN A 8 -33.56 -21.33 -52.12
N PRO A 9 -33.07 -20.33 -51.38
CA PRO A 9 -31.63 -20.12 -51.21
C PRO A 9 -30.99 -21.27 -50.41
N PRO A 10 -29.72 -21.61 -50.70
CA PRO A 10 -29.02 -22.69 -50.02
C PRO A 10 -28.87 -22.37 -48.54
N ARG A 11 -29.34 -23.28 -47.67
CA ARG A 11 -29.11 -23.19 -46.22
C ARG A 11 -27.64 -23.48 -45.92
N VAL A 12 -26.81 -22.45 -45.96
CA VAL A 12 -25.44 -22.51 -45.48
C VAL A 12 -25.48 -22.72 -43.96
N LYS A 13 -25.24 -23.94 -43.50
CA LYS A 13 -25.08 -24.25 -42.07
C LYS A 13 -23.68 -23.79 -41.67
N LEU A 14 -23.58 -22.67 -40.98
CA LEU A 14 -22.31 -22.23 -40.40
C LEU A 14 -21.83 -23.27 -39.36
N PRO A 15 -20.53 -23.58 -39.30
CA PRO A 15 -19.97 -24.44 -38.27
C PRO A 15 -20.32 -23.90 -36.87
N LEU A 16 -20.77 -24.78 -35.99
CA LEU A 16 -21.06 -24.48 -34.58
C LEU A 16 -19.98 -23.63 -33.88
N PRO A 17 -18.66 -23.85 -34.07
CA PRO A 17 -17.65 -23.01 -33.44
C PRO A 17 -17.67 -21.55 -33.91
N ILE A 18 -18.00 -21.29 -35.19
CA ILE A 18 -18.09 -19.92 -35.72
C ILE A 18 -19.29 -19.19 -35.12
N ILE A 19 -20.41 -19.89 -34.96
CA ILE A 19 -21.60 -19.32 -34.32
C ILE A 19 -21.30 -18.95 -32.86
N ILE A 20 -20.62 -19.84 -32.13
CA ILE A 20 -20.24 -19.62 -30.73
C ILE A 20 -19.27 -18.43 -30.61
N THR A 21 -18.22 -18.36 -31.43
CA THR A 21 -17.27 -17.24 -31.35
C THR A 21 -17.94 -15.90 -31.69
N THR A 22 -18.81 -15.88 -32.69
CA THR A 22 -19.54 -14.65 -33.07
C THR A 22 -20.47 -14.19 -31.94
N ILE A 23 -21.19 -15.14 -31.30
CA ILE A 23 -22.04 -14.84 -30.12
C ILE A 23 -21.18 -14.35 -28.95
N CYS A 24 -20.06 -14.99 -28.65
CA CYS A 24 -19.15 -14.57 -27.57
C CYS A 24 -18.58 -13.17 -27.81
N VAL A 25 -18.17 -12.85 -29.05
CA VAL A 25 -17.66 -11.52 -29.41
C VAL A 25 -18.76 -10.47 -29.29
N LEU A 26 -19.97 -10.76 -29.79
CA LEU A 26 -21.10 -9.85 -29.67
C LEU A 26 -21.53 -9.64 -28.21
N LEU A 27 -21.52 -10.68 -27.38
CA LEU A 27 -21.76 -10.57 -25.94
C LEU A 27 -20.68 -9.75 -25.25
N PHE A 28 -19.41 -9.95 -25.59
CA PHE A 28 -18.30 -9.18 -25.01
C PHE A 28 -18.37 -7.70 -25.41
N ILE A 29 -18.67 -7.41 -26.68
CA ILE A 29 -18.91 -6.03 -27.15
C ILE A 29 -20.14 -5.44 -26.46
N ALA A 30 -21.23 -6.20 -26.30
CA ALA A 30 -22.42 -5.74 -25.59
C ALA A 30 -22.15 -5.49 -24.09
N ILE A 31 -21.31 -6.29 -23.44
CA ILE A 31 -20.87 -6.08 -22.06
C ILE A 31 -20.01 -4.81 -21.98
N LEU A 32 -19.03 -4.63 -22.87
CA LEU A 32 -18.22 -3.41 -22.93
C LEU A 32 -19.06 -2.17 -23.23
N TYR A 33 -20.07 -2.30 -24.09
CA TYR A 33 -20.99 -1.21 -24.42
C TYR A 33 -21.96 -0.93 -23.28
N ALA A 34 -22.42 -1.96 -22.55
CA ALA A 34 -23.23 -1.82 -21.35
C ALA A 34 -22.42 -1.24 -20.17
N GLU A 35 -21.13 -1.56 -20.04
CA GLU A 35 -20.19 -0.88 -19.15
C GLU A 35 -20.00 0.58 -19.57
N ARG A 36 -19.90 0.87 -20.88
CA ARG A 36 -19.86 2.26 -21.40
C ARG A 36 -21.18 3.00 -21.22
N LEU A 37 -22.33 2.35 -21.33
CA LEU A 37 -23.65 2.96 -21.18
C LEU A 37 -24.01 3.15 -19.70
N SER A 38 -23.60 2.24 -18.82
CA SER A 38 -23.64 2.44 -17.38
C SER A 38 -22.62 3.49 -16.92
N PHE A 39 -21.57 3.75 -17.70
CA PHE A 39 -20.69 4.92 -17.55
C PHE A 39 -21.37 6.26 -17.92
N LEU A 40 -22.35 6.24 -18.84
CA LEU A 40 -23.07 7.44 -19.32
C LEU A 40 -24.39 7.68 -18.57
N SER A 41 -24.95 6.67 -17.90
CA SER A 41 -26.06 6.85 -16.97
C SER A 41 -25.54 7.46 -15.67
N SER A 42 -25.90 8.74 -15.47
CA SER A 42 -25.51 9.65 -14.40
C SER A 42 -25.78 9.13 -12.97
N SER A 43 -25.05 8.10 -12.55
CA SER A 43 -24.97 7.63 -11.16
C SER A 43 -23.61 7.02 -10.84
N SER A 44 -22.53 7.66 -11.32
CA SER A 44 -21.17 7.63 -10.76
C SER A 44 -20.88 6.45 -9.81
N ILE A 45 -20.57 5.27 -10.35
CA ILE A 45 -20.05 4.14 -9.54
C ILE A 45 -18.70 4.52 -8.90
N LEU A 46 -17.97 5.46 -9.52
CA LEU A 46 -16.87 6.20 -8.91
C LEU A 46 -17.31 7.62 -8.54
N ARG A 47 -18.33 7.76 -7.69
CA ARG A 47 -18.47 8.99 -6.91
C ARG A 47 -17.34 8.94 -5.89
N TYR A 48 -16.17 9.43 -6.29
CA TYR A 48 -15.07 9.74 -5.40
C TYR A 48 -15.59 10.82 -4.46
N LYS A 49 -16.33 10.40 -3.41
CA LYS A 49 -16.79 11.31 -2.37
C LYS A 49 -15.52 11.98 -1.88
N THR A 50 -15.44 13.29 -2.05
CA THR A 50 -14.35 14.08 -1.53
C THR A 50 -14.24 13.74 -0.05
N CYS A 51 -13.15 13.05 0.30
CA CYS A 51 -12.86 12.69 1.67
C CYS A 51 -12.75 14.00 2.46
N PRO A 52 -13.71 14.34 3.34
CA PRO A 52 -13.67 15.63 4.00
C PRO A 52 -12.42 15.63 4.87
N ARG A 53 -11.41 16.42 4.50
CA ARG A 53 -10.32 16.74 5.41
C ARG A 53 -10.97 17.45 6.58
N LYS A 54 -11.19 16.76 7.70
CA LYS A 54 -11.51 17.46 8.95
C LYS A 54 -10.34 18.42 9.18
N HIS A 55 -10.58 19.71 8.98
CA HIS A 55 -9.64 20.80 9.19
C HIS A 55 -9.39 21.00 10.70
N ASN A 56 -8.99 19.95 11.41
CA ASN A 56 -8.32 20.09 12.70
C ASN A 56 -6.84 20.18 12.38
N LYS A 57 -6.41 21.42 12.16
CA LYS A 57 -5.07 21.86 11.79
C LYS A 57 -4.06 21.50 12.88
N LEU A 58 -3.66 20.23 12.96
CA LEU A 58 -2.36 19.89 13.50
C LEU A 58 -1.38 20.02 12.33
N LYS A 59 -0.67 21.16 12.24
CA LYS A 59 0.49 21.38 11.37
C LYS A 59 1.63 20.42 11.77
N SER A 60 1.40 19.12 11.79
CA SER A 60 2.47 18.14 11.73
C SER A 60 2.83 18.08 10.25
N ARG A 61 3.97 18.66 9.85
CA ARG A 61 4.48 18.64 8.47
C ARG A 61 4.25 17.23 7.92
N ASP A 62 3.36 17.15 6.93
CA ASP A 62 2.80 15.88 6.49
C ASP A 62 3.93 14.96 6.05
N SER A 63 4.13 13.86 6.77
CA SER A 63 5.04 12.81 6.29
C SER A 63 4.44 12.19 5.04
N LEU A 64 5.25 12.02 4.00
CA LEU A 64 4.82 11.48 2.71
C LEU A 64 4.05 10.16 2.87
N GLN A 65 4.54 9.28 3.74
CA GLN A 65 3.91 7.98 4.00
C GLN A 65 2.55 8.11 4.70
N ARG A 66 2.39 9.07 5.62
CA ARG A 66 1.08 9.35 6.23
C ARG A 66 0.09 9.87 5.20
N ASN A 67 0.54 10.73 4.28
CA ASN A 67 -0.30 11.20 3.18
C ASN A 67 -0.74 10.05 2.27
N GLN A 68 0.17 9.13 1.94
CA GLN A 68 -0.16 7.93 1.16
C GLN A 68 -1.21 7.07 1.87
N TRP A 69 -1.04 6.84 3.18
CA TRP A 69 -2.02 6.11 3.99
C TRP A 69 -3.37 6.83 4.04
N GLU A 70 -3.40 8.15 4.27
CA GLU A 70 -4.64 8.92 4.31
C GLU A 70 -5.35 8.88 2.95
N SER A 71 -4.62 9.00 1.85
CA SER A 71 -5.16 8.86 0.48
C SER A 71 -5.75 7.46 0.24
N PHE A 72 -5.07 6.40 0.65
CA PHE A 72 -5.55 5.02 0.47
C PHE A 72 -6.79 4.73 1.34
N VAL A 73 -6.80 5.21 2.58
CA VAL A 73 -7.99 5.13 3.43
C VAL A 73 -9.16 5.90 2.81
N CYS A 74 -8.92 7.09 2.25
CA CYS A 74 -9.96 7.87 1.59
C CYS A 74 -10.58 7.13 0.37
N LEU A 75 -9.77 6.40 -0.41
CA LEU A 75 -10.24 5.52 -1.49
C LEU A 75 -11.18 4.44 -0.97
N VAL A 76 -10.75 3.73 0.07
CA VAL A 76 -11.45 2.54 0.57
C VAL A 76 -12.67 2.90 1.42
N GLN A 77 -12.60 3.94 2.25
CA GLN A 77 -13.70 4.29 3.15
C GLN A 77 -14.95 4.80 2.42
N GLY A 78 -14.83 5.22 1.16
CA GLY A 78 -15.93 5.80 0.37
C GLY A 78 -17.00 4.77 0.01
N ILE A 79 -16.59 3.50 -0.12
CA ILE A 79 -17.46 2.37 -0.45
C ILE A 79 -17.93 1.60 0.80
N ILE A 80 -17.36 1.86 1.98
CA ILE A 80 -17.71 1.18 3.23
C ILE A 80 -18.78 1.97 4.01
N PRO A 81 -19.92 1.35 4.39
CA PRO A 81 -20.94 1.98 5.23
C PRO A 81 -20.38 2.48 6.56
N GLU A 82 -20.89 3.62 7.07
CA GLU A 82 -20.39 4.25 8.30
C GLU A 82 -20.37 3.32 9.52
N LYS A 83 -21.39 2.46 9.69
CA LYS A 83 -21.46 1.50 10.80
C LYS A 83 -20.40 0.38 10.70
N GLN A 84 -19.94 0.10 9.49
CA GLN A 84 -18.99 -0.96 9.15
C GLN A 84 -17.54 -0.49 9.08
N LYS A 85 -17.25 0.76 9.47
CA LYS A 85 -15.88 1.27 9.57
C LYS A 85 -15.57 1.87 10.94
N SER A 86 -14.29 1.92 11.27
CA SER A 86 -13.79 2.63 12.45
C SER A 86 -12.39 3.17 12.22
N MET A 87 -12.04 4.23 12.93
CA MET A 87 -10.77 4.94 12.77
C MET A 87 -10.16 5.21 14.15
N LYS A 88 -8.97 4.67 14.41
CA LYS A 88 -8.14 4.98 15.58
C LYS A 88 -6.99 5.86 15.14
N ARG A 89 -6.92 7.10 15.65
CA ARG A 89 -5.87 8.06 15.34
C ARG A 89 -4.95 8.25 16.53
N GLY A 90 -3.77 7.64 16.48
CA GLY A 90 -2.66 7.94 17.38
C GLY A 90 -1.64 8.85 16.71
N ARG A 91 -0.62 9.26 17.47
CA ARG A 91 0.51 10.04 16.94
C ARG A 91 1.50 9.16 16.17
N VAL A 92 1.81 7.99 16.73
CA VAL A 92 2.76 7.00 16.17
C VAL A 92 2.04 5.94 15.34
N TYR A 93 0.77 5.65 15.68
CA TYR A 93 0.05 4.53 15.11
C TYR A 93 -1.38 4.93 14.72
N LEU A 94 -1.77 4.68 13.47
CA LEU A 94 -3.11 4.95 12.95
C LEU A 94 -3.68 3.65 12.36
N VAL A 95 -4.96 3.39 12.64
CA VAL A 95 -5.64 2.17 12.20
C VAL A 95 -7.00 2.53 11.65
N PHE A 96 -7.24 2.22 10.39
CA PHE A 96 -8.57 2.15 9.80
C PHE A 96 -9.01 0.69 9.76
N LYS A 97 -10.23 0.39 10.22
CA LYS A 97 -10.79 -0.98 10.19
C LYS A 97 -12.06 -1.00 9.36
N ALA A 98 -12.11 -1.90 8.39
CA ALA A 98 -13.29 -2.29 7.64
C ALA A 98 -13.86 -3.57 8.28
N LYS A 99 -14.90 -3.41 9.12
CA LYS A 99 -15.40 -4.47 10.00
C LYS A 99 -15.97 -5.66 9.24
N GLU A 100 -16.75 -5.38 8.20
CA GLU A 100 -17.40 -6.40 7.36
C GLU A 100 -16.39 -7.32 6.65
N TYR A 101 -15.24 -6.77 6.27
CA TYR A 101 -14.17 -7.51 5.58
C TYR A 101 -13.11 -8.07 6.53
N ASN A 102 -13.24 -7.79 7.84
CA ASN A 102 -12.19 -8.03 8.83
C ASN A 102 -10.80 -7.53 8.40
N ALA A 103 -10.76 -6.42 7.67
CA ALA A 103 -9.52 -5.86 7.11
C ALA A 103 -9.11 -4.58 7.86
N THR A 104 -7.81 -4.39 8.03
CA THR A 104 -7.24 -3.15 8.57
C THR A 104 -6.27 -2.51 7.59
N ILE A 105 -6.23 -1.18 7.61
CA ILE A 105 -5.25 -0.36 6.89
C ILE A 105 -4.53 0.46 7.94
N GLU A 106 -3.23 0.23 8.09
CA GLU A 106 -2.48 0.68 9.25
C GLU A 106 -1.29 1.55 8.83
N PHE A 107 -0.99 2.55 9.65
CA PHE A 107 0.20 3.37 9.51
C PHE A 107 0.97 3.35 10.82
N TYR A 108 2.26 3.07 10.73
CA TYR A 108 3.18 3.06 11.85
C TYR A 108 4.34 4.03 11.57
N TRP A 109 4.60 4.92 12.51
CA TRP A 109 5.65 5.93 12.42
C TRP A 109 7.03 5.28 12.58
N ALA A 110 7.74 5.14 11.46
CA ALA A 110 9.13 4.68 11.42
C ALA A 110 9.93 5.46 10.36
N PRO A 111 10.27 6.74 10.63
CA PRO A 111 10.83 7.63 9.61
C PRO A 111 12.16 7.13 9.03
N PHE A 112 12.93 6.38 9.82
CA PHE A 112 14.23 5.82 9.45
C PHE A 112 14.22 4.29 9.25
N LEU A 113 13.08 3.62 9.44
CA LEU A 113 12.94 2.14 9.53
C LEU A 113 13.70 1.48 10.69
N VAL A 114 14.99 1.74 10.82
CA VAL A 114 15.82 1.34 11.96
C VAL A 114 15.53 2.21 13.19
N GLU A 115 15.89 1.78 14.39
CA GLU A 115 15.59 2.48 15.65
C GLU A 115 16.20 3.89 15.72
N SER A 116 15.52 4.81 16.41
CA SER A 116 16.02 6.17 16.61
C SER A 116 15.46 6.85 17.87
N ASN A 117 16.13 7.89 18.34
CA ASN A 117 15.64 8.68 19.48
C ASN A 117 14.41 9.56 19.16
N THR A 118 13.91 9.56 17.90
CA THR A 118 12.74 10.35 17.47
C THR A 118 11.47 9.50 17.26
N ASP A 119 11.45 8.27 17.77
CA ASP A 119 10.40 7.28 17.48
C ASP A 119 9.13 7.52 18.27
N ILE A 120 9.29 7.81 19.56
CA ILE A 120 8.19 8.09 20.48
C ILE A 120 7.97 9.61 20.57
N HIS A 121 9.05 10.35 20.81
CA HIS A 121 9.05 11.80 20.89
C HIS A 121 9.64 12.37 19.61
N ILE A 122 8.78 12.93 18.74
CA ILE A 122 9.22 13.46 17.46
C ILE A 122 10.13 14.68 17.68
N ILE A 123 11.41 14.53 17.37
CA ILE A 123 12.42 15.58 17.46
C ILE A 123 12.43 16.36 16.14
N GLY A 124 12.02 17.62 16.19
CA GLY A 124 11.96 18.50 15.02
C GLY A 124 13.34 19.00 14.54
N ASP A 125 14.31 19.08 15.44
CA ASP A 125 15.69 19.54 15.15
C ASP A 125 16.54 18.37 14.61
N PRO A 126 16.97 18.42 13.33
CA PRO A 126 17.80 17.38 12.73
C PRO A 126 19.09 17.07 13.49
N LYS A 127 19.72 18.07 14.11
CA LYS A 127 21.02 17.93 14.79
C LYS A 127 20.95 17.12 16.08
N LYS A 128 19.74 16.95 16.62
CA LYS A 128 19.48 16.20 17.86
C LYS A 128 19.04 14.76 17.60
N ARG A 129 18.84 14.37 16.35
CA ARG A 129 18.40 13.02 16.00
C ARG A 129 19.59 12.08 15.94
N ILE A 130 19.45 10.94 16.61
CA ILE A 130 20.42 9.84 16.64
C ILE A 130 19.72 8.61 16.08
N ILE A 131 20.35 7.99 15.09
CA ILE A 131 19.82 6.83 14.36
C ILE A 131 20.68 5.63 14.71
N LYS A 132 20.07 4.57 15.25
CA LYS A 132 20.75 3.30 15.51
C LYS A 132 20.71 2.46 14.23
N VAL A 133 21.76 2.59 13.41
CA VAL A 133 21.73 2.09 12.01
C VAL A 133 21.78 0.57 11.89
N ASP A 134 22.12 -0.13 12.96
CA ASP A 134 22.28 -1.59 13.04
C ASP A 134 21.13 -2.31 13.77
N GLU A 135 20.11 -1.58 14.22
CA GLU A 135 19.01 -2.16 15.01
C GLU A 135 17.64 -1.88 14.39
N ILE A 136 16.82 -2.92 14.33
CA ILE A 136 15.44 -2.84 13.83
C ILE A 136 14.47 -3.73 14.62
N THR A 137 14.97 -4.53 15.56
CA THR A 137 14.26 -5.66 16.14
C THR A 137 13.02 -5.24 16.93
N GLU A 138 13.11 -4.18 17.75
CA GLU A 138 11.94 -3.74 18.54
C GLU A 138 10.83 -3.20 17.65
N ARG A 139 11.18 -2.48 16.58
CA ARG A 139 10.20 -1.99 15.60
C ARG A 139 9.58 -3.10 14.79
N ALA A 140 10.40 -4.06 14.37
CA ALA A 140 9.97 -5.17 13.54
C ALA A 140 8.81 -5.95 14.15
N LYS A 141 8.70 -5.99 15.49
CA LYS A 141 7.57 -6.59 16.21
C LYS A 141 6.22 -6.00 15.79
N ASN A 142 6.18 -4.72 15.40
CA ASN A 142 4.96 -4.07 14.91
C ASN A 142 4.60 -4.43 13.46
N TRP A 143 5.50 -5.08 12.72
CA TRP A 143 5.30 -5.47 11.33
C TRP A 143 5.09 -6.99 11.17
N THR A 144 5.36 -7.76 12.22
CA THR A 144 5.12 -9.20 12.25
C THR A 144 3.62 -9.49 12.12
N GLY A 145 3.27 -10.42 11.21
CA GLY A 145 1.89 -10.84 10.99
C GLY A 145 1.07 -9.93 10.06
N VAL A 146 1.68 -8.91 9.47
CA VAL A 146 1.03 -8.06 8.46
C VAL A 146 1.06 -8.75 7.09
N ASP A 147 -0.08 -8.81 6.40
CA ASP A 147 -0.21 -9.45 5.09
C ASP A 147 0.53 -8.68 3.98
N ILE A 148 0.44 -7.34 4.01
CA ILE A 148 1.05 -6.45 3.02
C ILE A 148 1.78 -5.32 3.73
N LEU A 149 3.10 -5.28 3.57
CA LEU A 149 3.96 -4.22 4.11
C LEU A 149 4.43 -3.28 3.00
N VAL A 150 4.25 -1.97 3.22
CA VAL A 150 4.73 -0.91 2.32
C VAL A 150 5.63 0.05 3.10
N PHE A 151 6.92 0.01 2.80
CA PHE A 151 7.93 0.85 3.44
C PHE A 151 8.27 2.06 2.57
N ASN A 152 8.48 3.20 3.22
CA ASN A 152 9.01 4.41 2.59
C ASN A 152 9.88 5.15 3.60
N THR A 153 11.13 5.43 3.22
CA THR A 153 12.05 6.20 4.05
C THR A 153 12.97 7.03 3.13
N TYR A 154 13.00 8.35 3.33
CA TYR A 154 13.88 9.23 2.55
C TYR A 154 13.99 10.63 3.18
N VAL A 155 12.87 11.35 3.27
CA VAL A 155 12.82 12.78 3.64
C VAL A 155 13.53 13.09 4.95
N TRP A 156 13.46 12.18 5.93
CA TRP A 156 14.08 12.34 7.24
C TRP A 156 15.61 12.20 7.20
N TRP A 157 16.15 11.42 6.27
CA TRP A 157 17.59 11.30 6.03
C TRP A 157 18.16 12.56 5.38
N MET A 158 17.40 13.22 4.52
CA MET A 158 17.81 14.42 3.76
C MET A 158 17.86 15.71 4.57
N SER A 159 18.08 15.63 5.89
CA SER A 159 18.04 16.80 6.77
C SER A 159 19.40 17.43 7.08
N GLY A 160 20.47 16.91 6.47
CA GLY A 160 21.83 17.40 6.62
C GLY A 160 22.82 16.61 5.75
N LEU A 161 24.05 17.10 5.63
CA LEU A 161 25.15 16.39 4.97
C LEU A 161 25.69 15.24 5.83
N ARG A 162 25.61 15.41 7.15
CA ARG A 162 26.02 14.42 8.15
C ARG A 162 24.89 14.12 9.11
N ILE A 163 24.87 12.90 9.63
CA ILE A 163 23.86 12.43 10.59
C ILE A 163 24.54 11.64 11.70
N LYS A 164 23.97 11.74 12.91
CA LYS A 164 24.44 11.00 14.09
C LYS A 164 23.96 9.57 13.98
N ALA A 165 24.88 8.67 13.66
CA ALA A 165 24.66 7.24 13.56
C ALA A 165 25.26 6.54 14.78
N LEU A 166 24.52 5.57 15.30
CA LEU A 166 24.93 4.72 16.40
C LEU A 166 24.97 3.27 15.91
N TRP A 167 26.01 2.54 16.33
CA TRP A 167 26.15 1.10 16.17
C TRP A 167 26.50 0.43 17.50
N GLY A 168 26.03 -0.79 17.71
CA GLY A 168 26.24 -1.58 18.92
C GLY A 168 25.32 -1.22 20.09
N SER A 169 25.56 -1.87 21.23
CA SER A 169 24.96 -1.56 22.52
C SER A 169 25.81 -0.49 23.23
N PHE A 170 25.18 0.61 23.67
CA PHE A 170 25.80 1.79 24.31
C PHE A 170 27.00 1.45 25.22
N ALA A 171 28.20 1.50 24.65
CA ALA A 171 29.45 1.60 25.37
C ALA A 171 30.49 2.24 24.45
N ASN A 172 30.85 3.48 24.79
CA ASN A 172 32.10 4.16 24.49
C ASN A 172 32.09 5.18 23.34
N GLY A 173 32.29 6.44 23.74
CA GLY A 173 32.74 7.54 22.89
C GLY A 173 32.07 8.84 23.27
N GLU A 174 32.46 9.46 24.39
CA GLU A 174 32.07 10.74 25.04
C GLU A 174 30.57 11.20 24.99
N GLU A 175 29.85 10.99 23.88
CA GLU A 175 28.40 11.16 23.69
C GLU A 175 27.67 9.93 23.09
N GLY A 176 28.39 8.89 22.65
CA GLY A 176 27.83 7.58 22.26
C GLY A 176 27.24 7.49 20.84
N TYR A 177 27.75 8.24 19.86
CA TYR A 177 27.41 8.14 18.43
C TYR A 177 28.55 8.67 17.55
N GLU A 178 28.56 8.31 16.26
CA GLU A 178 29.47 8.88 15.26
C GLU A 178 28.68 9.70 14.22
N GLU A 179 29.24 10.81 13.76
CA GLU A 179 28.67 11.53 12.63
C GLU A 179 29.14 10.92 11.32
N LEU A 180 28.23 10.37 10.54
CA LEU A 180 28.51 9.82 9.22
C LEU A 180 27.92 10.71 8.13
N ASP A 181 28.50 10.67 6.93
CA ASP A 181 27.87 11.27 5.76
C ASP A 181 26.51 10.59 5.52
N THR A 182 25.49 11.40 5.25
CA THR A 182 24.09 10.94 5.13
C THR A 182 23.91 9.74 4.20
N PRO A 183 24.54 9.67 3.00
CA PRO A 183 24.43 8.49 2.13
C PRO A 183 25.00 7.21 2.74
N VAL A 184 26.05 7.32 3.55
CA VAL A 184 26.68 6.19 4.24
C VAL A 184 25.74 5.66 5.31
N ALA A 185 25.22 6.53 6.17
CA ALA A 185 24.25 6.14 7.21
C ALA A 185 22.97 5.57 6.60
N TYR A 186 22.46 6.18 5.51
CA TYR A 186 21.29 5.69 4.77
C TYR A 186 21.51 4.27 4.26
N LYS A 187 22.67 4.01 3.65
CA LYS A 187 23.03 2.68 3.15
C LYS A 187 23.12 1.65 4.29
N LEU A 188 23.67 2.02 5.44
CA LEU A 188 23.75 1.14 6.61
C LEU A 188 22.36 0.79 7.14
N GLY A 189 21.50 1.80 7.36
CA GLY A 189 20.14 1.57 7.83
C GLY A 189 19.30 0.70 6.87
N LEU A 190 19.40 0.96 5.56
CA LEU A 190 18.73 0.13 4.56
C LEU A 190 19.29 -1.30 4.51
N ARG A 191 20.59 -1.50 4.73
CA ARG A 191 21.18 -2.83 4.80
C ARG A 191 20.62 -3.62 5.98
N THR A 192 20.51 -2.99 7.15
CA THR A 192 19.89 -3.59 8.34
C THR A 192 18.44 -3.97 8.09
N TRP A 193 17.65 -3.06 7.51
CA TRP A 193 16.27 -3.35 7.13
C TRP A 193 16.16 -4.49 6.11
N ALA A 194 17.00 -4.49 5.07
CA ALA A 194 17.00 -5.53 4.05
C ALA A 194 17.39 -6.90 4.63
N ASN A 195 18.38 -6.94 5.52
CA ASN A 195 18.77 -8.15 6.24
C ASN A 195 17.62 -8.68 7.10
N TRP A 196 16.90 -7.81 7.80
CA TRP A 196 15.73 -8.21 8.57
C TRP A 196 14.61 -8.78 7.69
N ILE A 197 14.30 -8.15 6.56
CA ILE A 197 13.34 -8.67 5.58
C ILE A 197 13.78 -10.05 5.05
N GLY A 198 15.08 -10.21 4.74
CA GLY A 198 15.65 -11.47 4.28
C GLY A 198 15.55 -12.58 5.32
N ALA A 199 15.85 -12.27 6.58
CA ALA A 199 15.73 -13.20 7.69
C ALA A 199 14.26 -13.54 8.01
N THR A 200 13.33 -12.59 7.83
CA THR A 200 11.90 -12.78 8.10
C THR A 200 11.22 -13.59 6.99
N ARG A 201 11.71 -13.53 5.75
CA ARG A 201 11.25 -14.36 4.62
C ARG A 201 11.81 -15.79 4.69
N MET A 202 11.40 -16.60 5.67
CA MET A 202 11.38 -18.08 5.61
C MET A 202 10.51 -18.70 6.73
N VAL A 203 9.34 -18.15 7.04
CA VAL A 203 8.30 -18.87 7.83
C VAL A 203 6.99 -19.04 7.04
N SER A 204 6.86 -18.36 5.90
CA SER A 204 5.77 -18.53 4.95
C SER A 204 6.27 -19.11 3.63
N SER A 205 7.17 -20.10 3.69
CA SER A 205 7.32 -21.02 2.57
C SER A 205 5.96 -21.63 2.30
N VAL A 206 5.42 -21.30 1.14
CA VAL A 206 4.28 -21.92 0.49
C VAL A 206 4.35 -23.44 0.71
N SER A 207 3.61 -23.93 1.70
CA SER A 207 3.17 -25.33 1.74
C SER A 207 2.08 -25.44 0.67
N MET A 208 2.47 -25.48 -0.60
CA MET A 208 1.70 -26.28 -1.55
C MET A 208 1.80 -27.71 -1.04
N ARG A 209 0.83 -28.12 -0.22
CA ARG A 209 0.50 -29.53 -0.08
C ARG A 209 0.08 -29.98 -1.48
N GLN A 210 0.97 -30.66 -2.20
CA GLN A 210 0.55 -31.64 -3.18
C GLN A 210 -0.21 -32.70 -2.39
N SER A 211 -1.53 -32.68 -2.49
CA SER A 211 -2.35 -33.81 -2.08
C SER A 211 -2.12 -34.95 -3.09
N PRO A 212 -2.00 -36.20 -2.62
CA PRO A 212 -1.93 -37.38 -3.48
C PRO A 212 -3.22 -37.60 -4.29
#